data_AF-A0AAN6HBA6-F1
#
_entry.id   AF-A0AAN6HBA6-F1
#
_cell.length_a   1.000
_cell.length_b   1.000
_cell.length_c   1.000
_cell.angle_alpha   90.00
_cell.angle_beta   90.00
_cell.angle_gamma   90.00
#
_symmetry.space_group_name_H-M   'P 1'
#
loop_
_entity.id
_entity.type
_entity.pdbx_description
1 polymer ?
#
loop_
_entity_poly.entity_id
_entity_poly.type
_entity_poly.pdbx_seq_one_letter_code
_entity_poly.pdbx_strand_id
1 'polypeptide(L)' 'MISDASLYSLAVFLGSAAMLLIVLYHFLEINAKEDNKAVVSEERKADALPQQKGGR' A
#
# COMPACT_ATOMS: atom_id res chain seq x y z
N MET A 1 -18.68 -12.39 21.51
CA MET A 1 -17.59 -12.73 20.57
C MET A 1 -18.09 -12.46 19.17
N ILE A 2 -17.33 -11.74 18.36
CA ILE A 2 -17.59 -11.67 16.92
C ILE A 2 -17.47 -13.09 16.36
N SER A 3 -18.39 -13.53 15.51
CA SER A 3 -18.34 -14.89 14.96
C SER A 3 -17.35 -14.97 13.81
N ASP A 4 -16.76 -16.13 13.58
CA ASP A 4 -15.82 -16.35 12.47
C ASP A 4 -16.43 -15.96 11.12
N ALA A 5 -17.74 -16.18 10.95
CA ALA A 5 -18.47 -15.77 9.76
C ALA A 5 -18.47 -14.24 9.54
N SER A 6 -18.67 -13.46 10.60
CA SER A 6 -18.60 -11.99 10.53
C SER A 6 -17.18 -11.48 10.28
N LEU A 7 -16.16 -12.15 10.83
CA LEU A 7 -14.76 -11.79 10.63
C LEU A 7 -14.30 -12.10 9.19
N TYR A 8 -14.72 -13.25 8.65
CA TYR A 8 -14.51 -13.62 7.26
C TYR A 8 -15.19 -12.64 6.29
N SER A 9 -16.45 -12.30 6.53
CA SER A 9 -17.18 -11.33 5.72
C SER A 9 -16.50 -9.96 5.72
N LEU A 10 -16.04 -9.49 6.90
CA LEU A 10 -15.31 -8.25 7.03
C LEU A 10 -13.97 -8.29 6.27
N ALA A 11 -13.24 -9.40 6.34
CA ALA A 11 -11.98 -9.58 5.63
C ALA A 11 -12.16 -9.54 4.11
N VAL A 12 -13.20 -10.18 3.58
CA VAL A 12 -13.53 -10.14 2.14
C VAL A 12 -13.92 -8.73 1.72
N PHE A 13 -14.76 -8.05 2.51
CA PHE A 13 -15.15 -6.67 2.23
C PHE A 13 -13.94 -5.74 2.20
N LEU A 14 -13.12 -5.77 3.25
CA LEU A 14 -11.95 -4.92 3.37
C LEU A 14 -10.90 -5.24 2.31
N GLY A 15 -10.69 -6.52 1.99
CA GLY A 15 -9.77 -6.94 0.93
C GLY A 15 -10.21 -6.46 -0.44
N SER A 16 -11.51 -6.56 -0.76
CA SER A 16 -12.04 -6.05 -2.03
C SER A 16 -11.98 -4.52 -2.12
N ALA A 17 -12.28 -3.82 -1.02
CA ALA A 17 -12.14 -2.37 -0.93
C ALA A 17 -10.67 -1.94 -1.09
N ALA A 18 -9.73 -2.65 -0.47
CA ALA A 18 -8.29 -2.39 -0.62
C ALA A 18 -7.83 -2.58 -2.08
N MET A 19 -8.28 -3.63 -2.77
CA MET A 19 -7.96 -3.83 -4.18
C MET A 19 -8.46 -2.67 -5.06
N LEU A 20 -9.67 -2.16 -4.81
CA LEU A 20 -10.20 -0.99 -5.52
C LEU A 20 -9.37 0.28 -5.23
N LEU A 21 -9.00 0.52 -3.98
CA LEU A 21 -8.20 1.68 -3.58
C LEU A 21 -6.78 1.63 -4.18
N ILE A 22 -6.17 0.47 -4.30
CA ILE A 22 -4.84 0.29 -4.91
C ILE A 22 -4.89 0.66 -6.40
N VAL A 23 -5.88 0.15 -7.14
CA VAL A 23 -6.05 0.47 -8.57
C VAL A 23 -6.36 1.96 -8.75
N LEU A 24 -7.22 2.53 -7.91
CA LEU A 24 -7.53 3.95 -7.94
C LEU A 24 -6.29 4.81 -7.68
N TYR A 25 -5.46 4.45 -6.69
CA TYR A 25 -4.20 5.14 -6.43
C TYR A 25 -3.30 5.13 -7.66
N HIS A 26 -3.11 3.95 -8.29
CA HIS A 26 -2.25 3.84 -9.47
C HIS A 26 -2.80 4.64 -10.67
N PHE A 27 -4.13 4.65 -10.84
CA PHE A 27 -4.79 5.46 -11.84
C PHE A 27 -4.55 6.96 -11.60
N LEU A 28 -4.71 7.44 -10.37
CA LEU A 28 -4.48 8.85 -10.03
C LEU A 28 -3.00 9.24 -10.11
N GLU A 29 -2.08 8.38 -9.69
CA GLU A 29 -0.63 8.59 -9.73
C GLU A 29 -0.13 8.75 -11.17
N ILE A 30 -0.63 7.95 -12.11
CA ILE A 30 -0.25 8.04 -13.54
C ILE A 30 -0.81 9.30 -14.20
N ASN A 31 -2.03 9.71 -13.83
CA ASN A 31 -2.69 10.86 -14.45
C ASN A 31 -2.35 12.20 -13.78
N ALA A 32 -1.70 12.18 -12.62
CA ALA A 32 -1.18 13.38 -11.98
C ALA A 32 -0.07 14.00 -12.85
N LYS A 33 -0.18 15.30 -13.11
CA LYS A 33 0.88 16.08 -13.75
C LYS A 33 2.10 16.11 -12.81
N GLU A 34 3.30 16.22 -13.39
CA GLU A 34 4.61 15.82 -12.82
C GLU A 34 4.96 16.35 -11.41
N ASP A 35 4.21 17.31 -10.88
CA ASP A 35 4.44 17.95 -9.59
C ASP A 35 4.34 17.02 -8.36
N ASN A 36 3.78 15.81 -8.49
CA ASN A 36 3.53 14.88 -7.36
C ASN A 36 4.12 13.47 -7.52
N LYS A 37 4.92 13.19 -8.56
CA LYS A 37 5.39 11.83 -8.89
C LYS A 37 6.38 11.22 -7.87
N ALA A 38 6.90 12.00 -6.93
CA ALA A 38 8.04 11.61 -6.10
C ALA A 38 7.69 11.14 -4.67
N VAL A 39 6.47 11.37 -4.17
CA VAL A 39 6.28 11.42 -2.70
C VAL A 39 6.09 10.05 -2.02
N VAL A 40 5.57 9.02 -2.70
CA VAL A 40 5.15 7.79 -1.99
C VAL A 40 5.90 6.52 -2.43
N SER A 41 6.44 6.51 -3.64
CA SER A 41 7.10 5.35 -4.23
C SER A 41 8.61 5.29 -3.94
N GLU A 42 9.26 6.43 -3.70
CA GLU A 42 10.69 6.53 -3.35
C GLU A 42 10.93 6.29 -1.84
N GLU A 43 10.11 6.88 -0.96
CA GLU A 43 10.23 6.70 0.51
C GLU A 43 10.07 5.22 0.93
N ARG A 44 9.16 4.46 0.32
CA ARG A 44 9.00 3.02 0.60
C ARG A 44 10.14 2.17 0.05
N LYS A 45 10.84 2.60 -1.01
CA LYS A 45 12.05 1.93 -1.50
C LYS A 45 13.23 2.15 -0.55
N ALA A 46 13.30 3.31 0.10
CA ALA A 46 14.34 3.62 1.09
C ALA A 46 14.16 2.81 2.39
N ASP A 47 12.93 2.61 2.86
CA ASP A 47 12.63 1.83 4.07
C ASP A 47 12.78 0.31 3.89
N ALA A 48 12.73 -0.19 2.65
CA ALA A 48 12.89 -1.62 2.34
C ALA A 48 14.36 -2.08 2.26
N LEU A 49 15.33 -1.16 2.37
CA LEU A 49 16.75 -1.52 2.41
C LEU A 49 17.19 -1.76 3.86
N PRO A 50 17.57 -2.99 4.26
CA PRO A 50 18.19 -3.19 5.56
C PRO A 50 19.50 -2.39 5.60
N GLN A 51 19.62 -1.50 6.59
CA GLN A 51 20.86 -0.79 6.92
C GLN A 51 21.99 -1.84 7.06
N GLN A 52 22.83 -1.96 6.05
CA GLN A 52 24.01 -2.81 6.08
C GLN A 52 25.03 -2.19 7.04
N LYS A 53 24.80 -2.34 8.34
CA LYS A 53 25.76 -2.01 9.39
C LYS A 53 26.41 -3.31 9.85
N GLY A 54 27.61 -3.58 9.34
CA GLY A 54 28.41 -4.70 9.81
C GLY A 54 29.63 -4.96 8.93
N GLY A 55 30.71 -4.22 9.17
CA GLY A 55 31.98 -4.51 8.51
C GLY A 55 33.09 -3.54 8.94
N ARG A 56 33.66 -3.83 10.11
CA ARG A 56 35.01 -3.48 10.61
C ARG A 56 35.60 -2.13 10.23
#